data_AF-O86425-F1
#
_entry.id   AF-O86425-F1
#
_cell.length_a   1.000
_cell.length_b   1.000
_cell.length_c   1.000
_cell.angle_alpha   90.00
_cell.angle_beta   90.00
_cell.angle_gamma   90.00
#
_symmetry.space_group_name_H-M   'P 1'
#
loop_
_entity.id
_entity.type
_entity.pdbx_description
1 polymer ?
#
loop_
_entity_poly.entity_id
_entity_poly.type
_entity_poly.pdbx_seq_one_letter_code
_entity_poly.pdbx_strand_id
1 'polypeptide(L)' 'MPHPHAEEATFTLKNASFEVPGRTLLQPLSLTFPPGKVTGLFGHNGSG' A
#
# COMPACT_ATOMS: atom_id res chain seq x y z
N MET A 1 -10.80 5.48 27.55
CA MET A 1 -9.48 4.80 27.55
C MET A 1 -8.98 4.73 26.12
N PRO A 2 -7.95 5.50 25.71
CA PRO A 2 -7.35 5.33 24.40
C PRO A 2 -6.59 4.00 24.39
N HIS A 3 -6.72 3.24 23.31
CA HIS A 3 -6.01 1.97 23.14
C HIS A 3 -4.59 2.29 22.63
N PRO A 4 -3.51 1.91 23.34
CA PRO A 4 -2.15 2.38 23.06
C PRO A 4 -1.50 1.79 21.81
N HIS A 5 -2.19 0.95 21.02
CA HIS A 5 -1.59 0.25 19.87
C HIS A 5 -1.82 0.90 18.50
N ALA A 6 -2.75 1.84 18.36
CA ALA A 6 -3.07 2.41 17.05
C ALA A 6 -2.04 3.45 16.56
N GLU A 7 -1.19 3.99 17.44
CA GLU A 7 -0.19 5.01 17.08
C GLU A 7 1.10 4.43 16.47
N GLU A 8 1.34 3.11 16.57
CA GLU A 8 2.60 2.50 16.12
C GLU A 8 2.56 1.86 14.73
N ALA A 9 1.37 1.57 14.18
CA ALA A 9 1.29 0.78 12.95
C ALA A 9 1.61 1.61 11.69
N THR A 10 2.87 1.53 11.26
CA THR A 10 3.32 1.93 9.92
C THR A 10 3.22 0.74 8.97
N PHE A 11 2.55 0.89 7.82
CA PHE A 11 2.56 -0.15 6.78
C PHE A 11 3.63 0.17 5.74
N THR A 12 4.38 -0.85 5.29
CA THR A 12 5.38 -0.68 4.22
C THR A 12 5.20 -1.73 3.14
N LEU A 13 5.29 -1.29 1.89
CA LEU A 13 5.45 -2.14 0.71
C LEU A 13 6.89 -1.97 0.25
N LYS A 14 7.57 -3.08 -0.01
CA LYS A 14 8.94 -3.10 -0.54
C LYS A 14 8.98 -3.92 -1.81
N ASN A 15 9.15 -3.26 -2.94
CA ASN A 15 9.19 -3.87 -4.28
C ASN A 15 8.05 -4.87 -4.51
N ALA A 16 6.86 -4.58 -3.98
CA ALA A 16 5.70 -5.43 -4.15
C ALA A 16 5.30 -5.43 -5.62
N SER A 17 5.19 -6.60 -6.23
CA SER A 17 4.74 -6.79 -7.61
C SER A 17 3.67 -7.87 -7.67
N PHE A 18 2.86 -7.84 -8.72
CA PHE A 18 1.82 -8.83 -8.94
C PHE A 18 1.63 -9.11 -10.42
N GLU A 19 1.54 -10.39 -10.76
CA GLU A 19 1.46 -10.88 -12.13
C GLU A 19 0.41 -11.98 -12.25
N VAL A 20 -0.22 -12.03 -13.42
CA VAL A 20 -1.05 -13.14 -13.89
C VAL A 20 -0.44 -13.67 -15.20
N PRO A 21 -0.84 -14.86 -15.69
CA PRO A 21 -0.28 -15.38 -16.94
C PRO A 21 -0.36 -14.37 -18.08
N GLY A 22 0.79 -14.00 -18.63
CA GLY A 22 0.92 -13.08 -19.76
C GLY A 22 0.77 -11.58 -19.43
N ARG A 23 0.65 -11.18 -18.16
CA ARG A 23 0.49 -9.76 -17.80
C ARG A 23 0.96 -9.44 -16.38
N THR A 24 1.86 -8.46 -16.26
CA THR A 24 2.15 -7.77 -14.99
C THR A 24 1.01 -6.79 -14.69
N LEU A 25 0.37 -6.94 -13.53
CA LEU A 25 -0.72 -6.07 -13.06
C LEU A 25 -0.21 -4.96 -12.16
N LEU A 26 0.77 -5.27 -11.31
CA LEU A 26 1.45 -4.31 -10.46
C LEU A 26 2.95 -4.38 -10.74
N GLN A 27 3.49 -3.32 -11.36
CA GLN A 27 4.95 -3.15 -11.44
C GLN A 27 5.52 -2.94 -10.03
N PRO A 28 6.80 -3.28 -9.77
CA PRO A 28 7.40 -3.18 -8.45
C PRO A 28 7.13 -1.83 -7.78
N LEU A 29 6.43 -1.87 -6.66
CA LEU A 29 5.96 -0.71 -5.91
C LEU A 29 6.54 -0.72 -4.50
N SER A 30 7.13 0.42 -4.10
CA SER A 30 7.61 0.65 -2.75
C SER A 30 6.90 1.87 -2.15
N LEU A 31 6.21 1.69 -1.03
CA LEU A 31 5.42 2.73 -0.36
C LEU A 31 5.52 2.58 1.16
N THR A 32 5.36 3.68 1.87
CA THR A 32 5.25 3.71 3.34
C THR A 32 4.02 4.52 3.72
N PHE A 33 3.17 3.94 4.56
CA PHE A 33 1.97 4.56 5.11
C PHE A 33 2.22 4.91 6.58
N PRO A 34 2.48 6.18 6.91
CA PRO A 34 2.76 6.60 8.28
C PRO A 34 1.49 6.53 9.16
N PRO A 35 1.62 6.28 10.47
CA PRO A 35 0.49 6.22 11.38
C PRO A 35 -0.20 7.58 11.51
N GLY A 36 -1.49 7.56 11.82
CA GLY A 36 -2.29 8.77 12.02
C GLY A 36 -2.52 9.63 10.76
N LYS A 37 -2.24 9.09 9.57
CA LYS A 37 -2.50 9.77 8.29
C LYS A 37 -3.57 9.05 7.49
N VAL A 38 -4.41 9.83 6.82
CA VAL A 38 -5.30 9.35 5.76
C VAL A 38 -4.54 9.45 4.44
N THR A 39 -4.41 8.34 3.72
CA THR A 39 -3.73 8.29 2.42
C THR A 39 -4.74 7.94 1.33
N GLY A 40 -4.89 8.83 0.35
CA GLY A 40 -5.64 8.55 -0.88
C GLY A 40 -4.74 7.88 -1.90
N LEU A 41 -5.17 6.73 -2.44
CA LEU A 41 -4.54 6.09 -3.59
C LEU A 41 -5.43 6.30 -4.81
N PHE A 42 -4.86 6.86 -5.88
CA PHE A 42 -5.58 7.21 -7.10
C PHE A 42 -4.92 6.54 -8.30
N GLY A 43 -5.75 6.11 -9.26
CA GLY A 43 -5.30 5.46 -10.49
C GLY A 43 -6.42 5.33 -11.50
N HIS A 44 -6.06 5.06 -12.75
CA HIS A 44 -7.03 4.72 -13.80
C HIS A 44 -7.72 3.37 -13.50
N ASN A 45 -8.87 3.12 -14.12
CA ASN A 45 -9.55 1.83 -14.01
C ASN A 45 -8.62 0.68 -14.43
N GLY A 46 -8.47 -0.32 -13.54
CA GLY A 46 -7.61 -1.48 -13.77
C GLY A 46 -6.11 -1.22 -13.65
N SER A 47 -5.69 -0.15 -12.97
CA SER A 47 -4.27 0.18 -12.71
C SER A 47 -3.65 -0.55 -11.52
N GLY A 48 -4.44 -1.33 -10.78
CA GLY A 48 -4.02 -2.17 -9.67
C GLY A 48 -5.05 -3.26 -9.45
#